data_AF-A0A834T709-F1
#
_entry.id   AF-A0A834T709-F1
#
_cell.length_a   1.000
_cell.length_b   1.000
_cell.length_c   1.000
_cell.angle_alpha   90.00
_cell.angle_beta   90.00
_cell.angle_gamma   90.00
#
_symmetry.space_group_name_H-M   'P 1'
#
loop_
_entity.id
_entity.type
_entity.pdbx_description
1 polymer ?
#
loop_
_entity_poly.entity_id
_entity_poly.type
_entity_poly.pdbx_seq_one_letter_code
_entity_poly.pdbx_strand_id
1 'polypeptide(L)'
;MAHHYYFSSYLYLLAVTFAATLNTIAAVEYVVTNTAETTPGGQRFNTELGADYAKQTMGEASNFIWTTFQQTTDADRKAVPTVTLFVENRDGIAVTIGDGVHFAASYIENISGDIKRDFNGVLYHEMTHIWQYYGNGYDKNPEIVEGIADFVRLKAGYVPSHWVQPGGGDKWNQGYDVTARFLDYCDAVGEAGGSIVE
;
A
#
# COMPACT_ATOMS: atom_id res chain seq x y z
N MET A 1 -79.74 7.75 -6.72
CA MET A 1 -79.91 6.62 -7.66
C MET A 1 -78.61 5.85 -7.73
N ALA A 2 -78.72 4.53 -7.62
CA ALA A 2 -77.74 3.49 -7.97
C ALA A 2 -76.40 3.43 -7.20
N HIS A 3 -76.37 2.50 -6.25
CA HIS A 3 -75.35 1.47 -5.98
C HIS A 3 -74.02 1.52 -6.75
N HIS A 4 -72.90 1.15 -6.11
CA HIS A 4 -72.27 -0.15 -6.35
C HIS A 4 -70.93 -0.41 -5.58
N TYR A 5 -70.96 -1.49 -4.80
CA TYR A 5 -69.92 -2.47 -4.46
C TYR A 5 -68.66 -2.10 -3.64
N TYR A 6 -68.68 -2.55 -2.38
CA TYR A 6 -67.51 -3.07 -1.67
C TYR A 6 -67.16 -4.46 -2.24
N PHE A 7 -65.90 -4.70 -2.61
CA PHE A 7 -65.04 -5.84 -2.21
C PHE A 7 -63.85 -5.95 -3.18
N SER A 8 -62.62 -5.80 -2.67
CA SER A 8 -61.55 -6.80 -2.82
C SER A 8 -60.24 -6.22 -2.31
N SER A 9 -59.91 -6.61 -1.08
CA SER A 9 -58.62 -6.41 -0.44
C SER A 9 -57.55 -7.25 -1.14
N TYR A 10 -56.68 -6.62 -1.91
CA TYR A 10 -55.39 -7.21 -2.29
C TYR A 10 -54.27 -6.33 -1.73
N LEU A 11 -53.98 -6.51 -0.44
CA LEU A 11 -52.76 -6.01 0.16
C LEU A 11 -51.63 -6.96 -0.26
N TYR A 12 -50.99 -6.69 -1.39
CA TYR A 12 -49.76 -7.39 -1.77
C TYR A 12 -48.65 -6.97 -0.80
N LEU A 13 -48.36 -7.84 0.16
CA LEU A 13 -47.16 -7.78 1.00
C LEU A 13 -45.93 -8.07 0.12
N LEU A 14 -45.34 -7.01 -0.43
CA LEU A 14 -43.99 -7.04 -1.00
C LEU A 14 -43.00 -6.99 0.17
N ALA A 15 -42.72 -8.14 0.77
CA ALA A 15 -41.58 -8.30 1.68
C ALA A 15 -40.31 -8.38 0.82
N VAL A 16 -39.74 -7.23 0.48
CA VAL A 16 -38.38 -7.16 -0.08
C VAL A 16 -37.43 -7.46 1.07
N THR A 17 -36.96 -8.70 1.17
CA THR A 17 -35.86 -9.05 2.06
C THR A 17 -34.58 -8.46 1.48
N PHE A 18 -34.20 -7.28 1.95
CA PHE A 18 -32.86 -6.75 1.76
C PHE A 18 -31.92 -7.58 2.65
N ALA A 19 -31.30 -8.62 2.09
CA ALA A 19 -30.17 -9.27 2.72
C ALA A 19 -28.99 -8.28 2.65
N ALA A 20 -28.88 -7.39 3.63
CA ALA A 20 -27.67 -6.63 3.83
C ALA A 20 -26.57 -7.66 4.16
N THR A 21 -25.66 -7.89 3.22
CA THR A 21 -24.40 -8.56 3.53
C THR A 21 -23.66 -7.64 4.49
N LEU A 22 -23.74 -7.94 5.78
CA LEU A 22 -22.83 -7.39 6.76
C LEU A 22 -21.44 -7.92 6.40
N ASN A 23 -20.70 -7.17 5.58
CA ASN A 23 -19.25 -7.34 5.49
C ASN A 23 -18.73 -7.02 6.88
N THR A 24 -18.45 -8.06 7.65
CA THR A 24 -17.88 -7.91 8.98
C THR A 24 -16.48 -7.36 8.81
N ILE A 25 -16.32 -6.13 9.32
CA ILE A 25 -15.14 -5.29 9.24
C ILE A 25 -14.09 -5.89 10.17
N ALA A 26 -13.02 -6.44 9.61
CA ALA A 26 -11.80 -6.66 10.36
C ALA A 26 -10.81 -5.56 9.93
N ALA A 27 -10.36 -4.75 10.89
CA ALA A 27 -9.16 -3.95 10.68
C ALA A 27 -8.02 -4.90 10.26
N VAL A 28 -7.17 -4.45 9.33
CA VAL A 28 -6.03 -5.25 8.85
C VAL A 28 -5.19 -5.68 10.05
N GLU A 29 -4.97 -6.99 10.19
CA GLU A 29 -4.07 -7.53 11.20
C GLU A 29 -2.63 -7.43 10.71
N TYR A 30 -1.77 -6.79 11.51
CA TYR A 30 -0.34 -6.68 11.21
C TYR A 30 0.47 -7.64 12.09
N VAL A 31 1.17 -8.55 11.45
CA VAL A 31 2.01 -9.57 12.10
C VAL A 31 3.48 -9.32 11.76
N VAL A 32 4.36 -9.53 12.73
CA VAL A 32 5.81 -9.44 12.53
C VAL A 32 6.44 -10.73 13.03
N THR A 33 7.25 -11.35 12.19
CA THR A 33 8.04 -12.54 12.52
C THR A 33 9.50 -12.24 12.24
N ASN A 34 10.38 -12.52 13.20
CA ASN A 34 11.82 -12.49 12.99
C ASN A 34 12.35 -13.92 13.09
N THR A 35 12.69 -14.54 11.96
CA THR A 35 13.29 -15.88 11.93
C THR A 35 14.82 -15.83 11.95
N ALA A 36 15.40 -14.62 11.85
CA ALA A 36 16.83 -14.36 11.80
C ALA A 36 17.38 -13.82 13.13
N GLU A 37 16.74 -14.08 14.27
CA GLU A 37 17.11 -13.52 15.59
C GLU A 37 18.55 -13.81 16.04
N THR A 38 19.19 -14.82 15.47
CA THR A 38 20.58 -15.19 15.78
C THR A 38 21.61 -14.50 14.88
N THR A 39 21.16 -13.80 13.84
CA THR A 39 22.02 -13.00 12.94
C THR A 39 22.21 -11.59 13.48
N PRO A 40 23.31 -10.88 13.15
CA PRO A 40 23.50 -9.50 13.59
C PRO A 40 22.35 -8.59 13.12
N GLY A 41 21.89 -8.76 11.88
CA GLY A 41 20.74 -8.02 11.34
C GLY A 41 19.42 -8.26 12.06
N GLY A 42 19.10 -9.51 12.41
CA GLY A 42 17.88 -9.82 13.17
C GLY A 42 17.95 -9.31 14.60
N GLN A 43 19.12 -9.35 15.24
CA GLN A 43 19.34 -8.74 16.56
C GLN A 43 19.21 -7.21 16.49
N ARG A 44 19.74 -6.61 15.43
CA ARG A 44 19.63 -5.17 15.17
C ARG A 44 18.18 -4.74 14.98
N PHE A 45 17.40 -5.50 14.20
CA PHE A 45 15.96 -5.29 14.07
C PHE A 45 15.26 -5.28 15.42
N ASN A 46 15.50 -6.29 16.27
CA ASN A 46 14.87 -6.38 17.59
C ASN A 46 15.24 -5.21 18.51
N THR A 47 16.47 -4.69 18.40
CA THR A 47 17.02 -3.68 19.32
C THR A 47 16.69 -2.25 18.89
N GLU A 48 16.74 -1.94 17.59
CA GLU A 48 16.64 -0.57 17.08
C GLU A 48 15.27 -0.25 16.44
N LEU A 49 14.52 -1.27 16.01
CA LEU A 49 13.19 -1.13 15.40
C LEU A 49 12.13 -1.76 16.32
N GLY A 50 12.15 -3.08 16.44
CA GLY A 50 11.21 -3.86 17.26
C GLY A 50 9.89 -4.17 16.55
N ALA A 51 9.23 -5.25 16.98
CA ALA A 51 8.01 -5.74 16.36
C ALA A 51 6.84 -4.74 16.44
N ASP A 52 6.65 -4.08 17.59
CA ASP A 52 5.54 -3.14 17.78
C ASP A 52 5.68 -1.89 16.91
N TYR A 53 6.90 -1.35 16.81
CA TYR A 53 7.21 -0.25 15.90
C TYR A 53 6.97 -0.65 14.44
N ALA A 54 7.40 -1.84 14.03
CA ALA A 54 7.18 -2.33 12.66
C ALA A 54 5.69 -2.52 12.35
N LYS A 55 4.89 -3.03 13.30
CA LYS A 55 3.43 -3.12 13.16
C LYS A 55 2.79 -1.75 13.01
N GLN A 56 3.17 -0.79 13.85
CA GLN A 56 2.69 0.58 13.75
C GLN A 56 3.04 1.18 12.37
N THR A 57 4.29 0.99 11.93
CA THR A 57 4.78 1.50 10.64
C THR A 57 4.03 0.88 9.46
N MET A 58 3.71 -0.43 9.49
CA MET A 58 2.87 -1.05 8.46
C MET A 58 1.45 -0.44 8.42
N GLY A 59 0.85 -0.17 9.59
CA GLY A 59 -0.44 0.51 9.67
C GLY A 59 -0.41 1.94 9.11
N GLU A 60 0.63 2.70 9.45
CA GLU A 60 0.88 4.05 8.91
C GLU A 60 1.11 4.02 7.39
N ALA A 61 1.89 3.06 6.89
CA ALA A 61 2.13 2.85 5.47
C ALA A 61 0.83 2.55 4.72
N SER A 62 0.01 1.61 5.20
CA SER A 62 -1.27 1.28 4.57
C SER A 62 -2.21 2.49 4.48
N ASN A 63 -2.35 3.25 5.57
CA ASN A 63 -3.16 4.47 5.57
C ASN A 63 -2.63 5.51 4.58
N PHE A 64 -1.31 5.70 4.52
CA PHE A 64 -0.67 6.60 3.58
C PHE A 64 -0.90 6.17 2.13
N ILE A 65 -0.77 4.88 1.83
CA ILE A 65 -0.97 4.31 0.50
C ILE A 65 -2.43 4.45 0.06
N TRP A 66 -3.41 4.09 0.91
CA TRP A 66 -4.82 4.26 0.59
C TRP A 66 -5.18 5.73 0.35
N THR A 67 -4.61 6.65 1.13
CA THR A 67 -4.80 8.09 0.92
C THR A 67 -4.20 8.53 -0.43
N THR A 68 -2.99 8.08 -0.74
CA THR A 68 -2.28 8.39 -1.99
C THR A 68 -3.04 7.89 -3.22
N PHE A 69 -3.63 6.70 -3.15
CA PHE A 69 -4.43 6.13 -4.23
C PHE A 69 -5.91 6.55 -4.22
N GLN A 70 -6.32 7.41 -3.29
CA GLN A 70 -7.71 7.81 -3.07
C GLN A 70 -8.67 6.64 -2.79
N GLN A 71 -8.15 5.53 -2.24
CA GLN A 71 -8.91 4.35 -1.80
C GLN A 71 -9.49 4.58 -0.40
N THR A 72 -10.27 5.64 -0.26
CA THR A 72 -10.69 6.16 1.06
C THR A 72 -11.79 5.34 1.70
N THR A 73 -12.55 4.55 0.94
CA THR A 73 -13.59 3.65 1.47
C THR A 73 -13.14 2.19 1.45
N ASP A 74 -13.74 1.36 2.31
CA ASP A 74 -13.44 -0.07 2.33
C ASP A 74 -13.79 -0.79 1.02
N ALA A 75 -14.73 -0.24 0.23
CA ALA A 75 -15.10 -0.77 -1.07
C ALA A 75 -14.04 -0.51 -2.16
N ASP A 76 -13.20 0.52 -1.98
CA ASP A 76 -12.15 0.89 -2.93
C ASP A 76 -10.83 0.13 -2.69
N ARG A 77 -10.70 -0.48 -1.51
CA ARG A 77 -9.45 -1.13 -1.06
C ARG A 77 -9.44 -2.60 -1.44
N LYS A 78 -8.24 -3.12 -1.69
CA LYS A 78 -8.02 -4.57 -1.81
C LYS A 78 -8.31 -5.25 -0.46
N ALA A 79 -9.08 -6.34 -0.48
CA ALA A 79 -9.42 -7.09 0.73
C ALA A 79 -8.23 -7.97 1.18
N VAL A 80 -7.43 -7.44 2.10
CA VAL A 80 -6.28 -8.14 2.71
C VAL A 80 -6.48 -8.15 4.23
N PRO A 81 -6.91 -9.27 4.83
CA PRO A 81 -7.22 -9.33 6.26
C PRO A 81 -5.97 -9.31 7.15
N THR A 82 -4.84 -9.82 6.64
CA THR A 82 -3.59 -9.93 7.40
C THR A 82 -2.42 -9.56 6.51
N VAL A 83 -1.51 -8.73 7.02
CA VAL A 83 -0.21 -8.45 6.41
C VAL A 83 0.90 -8.89 7.35
N THR A 84 1.88 -9.62 6.84
CA THR A 84 2.99 -10.13 7.65
C THR A 84 4.32 -9.57 7.19
N LEU A 85 5.10 -9.00 8.11
CA LEU A 85 6.52 -8.71 7.90
C LEU A 85 7.35 -9.89 8.40
N PHE A 86 8.19 -10.45 7.53
CA PHE A 86 9.20 -11.45 7.85
C PHE A 86 10.58 -10.78 7.82
N VAL A 87 11.28 -10.80 8.95
CA VAL A 87 12.73 -10.51 9.01
C VAL A 87 13.46 -11.85 8.98
N GLU A 88 14.13 -12.13 7.89
CA GLU A 88 14.68 -13.47 7.62
C GLU A 88 16.04 -13.42 6.94
N ASN A 89 16.74 -14.56 6.93
CA ASN A 89 17.99 -14.70 6.19
C ASN A 89 17.67 -14.97 4.72
N ARG A 90 17.89 -13.96 3.87
CA ARG A 90 17.67 -14.03 2.43
C ARG A 90 18.59 -13.06 1.69
N ASP A 91 18.70 -13.28 0.39
CA ASP A 91 19.37 -12.36 -0.52
C ASP A 91 18.49 -11.15 -0.85
N GLY A 92 19.12 -10.06 -1.29
CA GLY A 92 18.45 -8.82 -1.67
C GLY A 92 18.15 -7.90 -0.48
N ILE A 93 17.21 -6.97 -0.68
CA ILE A 93 16.81 -5.95 0.30
C ILE A 93 15.51 -6.36 0.98
N ALA A 94 14.43 -6.37 0.21
CA ALA A 94 13.13 -6.86 0.59
C ALA A 94 12.40 -7.40 -0.66
N VAL A 95 11.26 -8.05 -0.47
CA VAL A 95 10.36 -8.43 -1.56
C VAL A 95 8.96 -8.68 -0.99
N THR A 96 7.93 -8.27 -1.70
CA THR A 96 6.56 -8.65 -1.39
C THR A 96 6.17 -9.96 -2.10
N ILE A 97 5.66 -10.91 -1.31
CA ILE A 97 5.12 -12.19 -1.80
C ILE A 97 3.71 -12.35 -1.22
N GLY A 98 2.70 -12.33 -2.10
CA GLY A 98 1.30 -12.33 -1.65
C GLY A 98 1.02 -11.10 -0.78
N ASP A 99 0.59 -11.34 0.45
CA ASP A 99 0.30 -10.29 1.45
C ASP A 99 1.41 -10.21 2.52
N GLY A 100 2.62 -10.69 2.21
CA GLY A 100 3.78 -10.70 3.09
C GLY A 100 4.96 -9.89 2.56
N VAL A 101 5.60 -9.12 3.44
CA VAL A 101 6.87 -8.42 3.15
C VAL A 101 8.03 -9.26 3.71
N HIS A 102 8.95 -9.68 2.85
CA HIS A 102 10.11 -10.49 3.19
C HIS A 102 11.38 -9.64 3.20
N PHE A 103 11.79 -9.19 4.38
CA PHE A 103 12.87 -8.24 4.60
C PHE A 103 14.18 -8.97 4.97
N ALA A 104 15.25 -8.68 4.25
CA ALA A 104 16.55 -9.31 4.46
C ALA A 104 17.20 -8.79 5.74
N ALA A 105 17.48 -9.68 6.70
CA ALA A 105 18.21 -9.33 7.91
C ALA A 105 19.61 -8.78 7.57
N SER A 106 20.28 -9.34 6.56
CA SER A 106 21.57 -8.86 6.05
C SER A 106 21.53 -7.41 5.56
N TYR A 107 20.41 -6.96 4.97
CA TYR A 107 20.25 -5.55 4.62
C TYR A 107 20.11 -4.68 5.88
N ILE A 108 19.26 -5.06 6.83
CA ILE A 108 19.07 -4.34 8.10
C ILE A 108 20.41 -4.17 8.84
N GLU A 109 21.23 -5.21 8.88
CA GLU A 109 22.59 -5.17 9.44
C GLU A 109 23.42 -4.04 8.81
N ASN A 110 23.36 -3.90 7.49
CA ASN A 110 24.21 -3.01 6.70
C ASN A 110 23.62 -1.60 6.48
N ILE A 111 22.43 -1.29 6.98
CA ILE A 111 21.89 0.07 6.90
C ILE A 111 22.85 1.04 7.62
N SER A 112 23.39 1.97 6.85
CA SER A 112 24.22 3.05 7.37
C SER A 112 23.39 4.32 7.59
N GLY A 113 23.63 5.04 8.69
CA GLY A 113 22.85 6.23 9.04
C GLY A 113 21.57 5.91 9.80
N ASP A 114 20.49 6.63 9.48
CA ASP A 114 19.20 6.49 10.17
C ASP A 114 18.47 5.22 9.74
N ILE A 115 18.53 4.20 10.61
CA ILE A 115 17.90 2.91 10.39
C ILE A 115 16.39 3.02 10.15
N LYS A 116 15.70 3.90 10.88
CA LYS A 116 14.23 4.04 10.76
C LYS A 116 13.88 4.64 9.41
N ARG A 117 14.61 5.67 8.99
CA ARG A 117 14.37 6.31 7.68
C ARG A 117 14.55 5.33 6.52
N ASP A 118 15.61 4.53 6.54
CA ASP A 118 15.89 3.58 5.46
C ASP A 118 14.90 2.41 5.47
N PHE A 119 14.73 1.77 6.64
CA PHE A 119 13.79 0.66 6.83
C PHE A 119 12.36 1.05 6.46
N ASN A 120 11.87 2.20 6.94
CA ASN A 120 10.52 2.66 6.62
C ASN A 120 10.37 2.92 5.12
N GLY A 121 11.38 3.49 4.46
CA GLY A 121 11.33 3.73 3.01
C GLY A 121 11.15 2.46 2.20
N VAL A 122 11.95 1.44 2.50
CA VAL A 122 11.80 0.11 1.86
C VAL A 122 10.46 -0.51 2.25
N LEU A 123 10.05 -0.44 3.52
CA LEU A 123 8.78 -1.00 3.96
C LEU A 123 7.59 -0.35 3.23
N TYR A 124 7.59 0.97 3.02
CA TYR A 124 6.55 1.67 2.27
C TYR A 124 6.51 1.22 0.80
N HIS A 125 7.67 1.01 0.17
CA HIS A 125 7.76 0.45 -1.17
C HIS A 125 7.11 -0.94 -1.23
N GLU A 126 7.52 -1.86 -0.36
CA GLU A 126 7.00 -3.23 -0.35
C GLU A 126 5.51 -3.30 0.01
N MET A 127 5.06 -2.49 0.98
CA MET A 127 3.64 -2.38 1.34
C MET A 127 2.80 -1.86 0.17
N THR A 128 3.37 -1.03 -0.71
CA THR A 128 2.67 -0.57 -1.91
C THR A 128 2.34 -1.74 -2.83
N HIS A 129 3.24 -2.72 -2.97
CA HIS A 129 2.96 -3.94 -3.72
C HIS A 129 1.79 -4.77 -3.17
N ILE A 130 1.50 -4.68 -1.88
CA ILE A 130 0.35 -5.37 -1.29
C ILE A 130 -0.96 -4.69 -1.70
N TRP A 131 -0.98 -3.35 -1.67
CA TRP A 131 -2.21 -2.56 -1.82
C TRP A 131 -2.50 -2.08 -3.24
N GLN A 132 -1.49 -1.97 -4.10
CA GLN A 132 -1.69 -1.55 -5.49
C GLN A 132 -2.41 -2.62 -6.31
N TYR A 133 -3.26 -2.17 -7.24
CA TYR A 133 -3.83 -3.05 -8.26
C TYR A 133 -2.90 -3.12 -9.47
N TYR A 134 -2.59 -4.32 -9.92
CA TYR A 134 -1.61 -4.55 -11.00
C TYR A 134 -2.21 -4.46 -12.42
N GLY A 135 -3.51 -4.19 -12.56
CA GLY A 135 -4.18 -4.21 -13.87
C GLY A 135 -3.95 -5.52 -14.63
N ASN A 136 -3.16 -5.46 -15.71
CA ASN A 136 -2.77 -6.61 -16.54
C ASN A 136 -1.69 -7.52 -15.91
N GLY A 137 -1.31 -7.28 -14.67
CA GLY A 137 -0.32 -8.07 -13.92
C GLY A 137 1.09 -7.44 -13.92
N TYR A 138 1.89 -7.83 -12.91
CA TYR A 138 3.27 -7.37 -12.72
C TYR A 138 4.13 -7.55 -13.98
N ASP A 139 4.14 -8.77 -14.54
CA ASP A 139 5.01 -9.18 -15.65
C ASP A 139 4.84 -8.36 -16.93
N LYS A 140 3.73 -7.63 -17.07
CA LYS A 140 3.46 -6.79 -18.25
C LYS A 140 4.06 -5.40 -18.14
N ASN A 141 4.22 -4.87 -16.93
CA ASN A 141 4.68 -3.49 -16.70
C ASN A 141 5.52 -3.37 -15.41
N PRO A 142 6.60 -4.16 -15.24
CA PRO A 142 7.36 -4.14 -14.00
C PRO A 142 7.90 -2.74 -13.67
N GLU A 143 8.34 -1.98 -14.67
CA GLU A 143 8.87 -0.62 -14.47
C GLU A 143 7.83 0.40 -13.98
N ILE A 144 6.55 0.22 -14.35
CA ILE A 144 5.49 1.08 -13.83
C ILE A 144 5.15 0.68 -12.41
N VAL A 145 5.08 -0.61 -12.16
CA VAL A 145 4.72 -1.19 -10.87
C VAL A 145 5.74 -0.86 -9.78
N GLU A 146 7.03 -1.01 -10.05
CA GLU A 146 8.13 -0.58 -9.18
C GLU A 146 8.14 0.95 -9.02
N GLY A 147 7.86 1.67 -10.11
CA GLY A 147 7.76 3.11 -10.12
C GLY A 147 6.64 3.67 -9.22
N ILE A 148 5.50 3.00 -9.16
CA ILE A 148 4.39 3.34 -8.26
C ILE A 148 4.78 3.12 -6.80
N ALA A 149 5.48 2.03 -6.50
CA ALA A 149 5.99 1.75 -5.17
C ALA A 149 6.99 2.82 -4.69
N ASP A 150 7.90 3.23 -5.56
CA ASP A 150 8.84 4.33 -5.27
C ASP A 150 8.17 5.71 -5.29
N PHE A 151 7.08 5.91 -6.02
CA PHE A 151 6.27 7.12 -5.93
C PHE A 151 5.65 7.28 -4.54
N VAL A 152 5.10 6.21 -3.96
CA VAL A 152 4.61 6.24 -2.57
C VAL A 152 5.75 6.56 -1.61
N ARG A 153 6.90 5.87 -1.76
CA ARG A 153 8.09 6.13 -0.92
C ARG A 153 8.57 7.58 -1.02
N LEU A 154 8.52 8.15 -2.23
CA LEU A 154 8.84 9.55 -2.51
C LEU A 154 7.89 10.50 -1.77
N LYS A 155 6.58 10.33 -1.94
CA LYS A 155 5.56 11.19 -1.31
C LYS A 155 5.60 11.08 0.21
N ALA A 156 5.98 9.92 0.76
CA ALA A 156 6.21 9.72 2.19
C ALA A 156 7.50 10.37 2.72
N GLY A 157 8.32 10.96 1.85
CA GLY A 157 9.55 11.67 2.21
C GLY A 157 10.76 10.78 2.48
N TYR A 158 10.68 9.48 2.17
CA TYR A 158 11.73 8.48 2.38
C TYR A 158 12.67 8.35 1.17
N VAL A 159 13.08 9.49 0.61
CA VAL A 159 13.97 9.59 -0.55
C VAL A 159 15.40 9.18 -0.17
N PRO A 160 15.97 8.12 -0.79
CA PRO A 160 17.39 7.78 -0.69
C PRO A 160 18.27 8.84 -1.38
N SER A 161 19.48 9.03 -0.85
CA SER A 161 20.42 10.04 -1.37
C SER A 161 20.94 9.77 -2.78
N HIS A 162 20.88 8.51 -3.23
CA HIS A 162 21.38 8.09 -4.55
C HIS A 162 20.34 8.19 -5.66
N TRP A 163 19.08 8.49 -5.34
CA TRP A 163 18.02 8.64 -6.34
C TRP A 163 18.31 9.79 -7.30
N VAL A 164 17.89 9.61 -8.56
CA VAL A 164 17.96 10.65 -9.56
C VAL A 164 17.17 11.90 -9.13
N GLN A 165 17.65 13.05 -9.60
CA GLN A 165 16.93 14.30 -9.45
C GLN A 165 15.73 14.36 -10.41
N PRO A 166 14.72 15.21 -10.15
CA PRO A 166 13.63 15.43 -11.09
C PRO A 166 14.13 15.72 -12.51
N GLY A 167 13.56 15.00 -13.49
CA GLY A 167 13.99 15.08 -14.90
C GLY A 167 15.22 14.25 -15.27
N GLY A 168 15.79 13.48 -14.33
CA GLY A 168 16.83 12.48 -14.62
C GLY A 168 16.29 11.19 -15.24
N GLY A 169 17.20 10.28 -15.60
CA GLY A 169 16.89 9.05 -16.35
C GLY A 169 16.85 9.25 -17.86
N ASP A 170 16.67 8.18 -18.63
CA ASP A 170 16.62 8.24 -20.11
C ASP A 170 15.19 8.21 -20.66
N LYS A 171 14.24 7.60 -19.95
CA LYS A 171 12.81 7.55 -20.31
C LYS A 171 11.95 7.58 -19.04
N TRP A 172 10.73 8.09 -19.15
CA TRP A 172 9.86 8.31 -17.99
C TRP A 172 9.44 7.02 -17.26
N ASN A 173 9.48 5.85 -17.92
CA ASN A 173 9.05 4.56 -17.39
C ASN A 173 10.22 3.57 -17.22
N GLN A 174 11.32 3.99 -16.60
CA GLN A 174 12.48 3.12 -16.35
C GLN A 174 12.35 2.21 -15.14
N GLY A 175 11.36 2.44 -14.29
CA GLY A 175 11.29 1.82 -12.97
C GLY A 175 11.57 2.84 -11.89
N TYR A 176 11.33 2.38 -10.66
CA TYR A 176 11.92 2.96 -9.46
C TYR A 176 11.82 4.48 -9.38
N ASP A 177 12.91 5.13 -8.99
CA ASP A 177 13.04 6.57 -8.76
C ASP A 177 12.73 7.41 -10.02
N VAL A 178 13.15 6.98 -11.21
CA VAL A 178 12.85 7.70 -12.46
C VAL A 178 11.35 7.76 -12.71
N THR A 179 10.67 6.60 -12.69
CA THR A 179 9.21 6.57 -12.86
C THR A 179 8.51 7.31 -11.72
N ALA A 180 8.97 7.16 -10.49
CA ALA A 180 8.42 7.84 -9.33
C ALA A 180 8.44 9.37 -9.48
N ARG A 181 9.56 9.93 -9.96
CA ARG A 181 9.70 11.37 -10.21
C ARG A 181 8.80 11.86 -11.33
N PHE A 182 8.60 11.05 -12.37
CA PHE A 182 7.64 11.38 -13.42
C PHE A 182 6.20 11.40 -12.90
N LEU A 183 5.83 10.41 -12.07
CA LEU A 183 4.50 10.37 -11.44
C LEU A 183 4.28 11.57 -10.51
N ASP A 184 5.29 11.96 -9.73
CA ASP A 184 5.26 13.15 -8.87
C ASP A 184 5.09 14.46 -9.65
N TYR A 185 5.73 14.56 -10.81
CA TYR A 185 5.49 15.68 -11.73
C TYR A 185 4.03 15.69 -12.24
N CYS A 186 3.51 14.54 -12.68
CA CYS A 186 2.13 14.43 -13.17
C CYS A 186 1.11 14.78 -12.08
N ASP A 187 1.34 14.32 -10.86
CA ASP A 187 0.52 14.60 -9.67
C ASP A 187 0.48 16.11 -9.38
N ALA A 188 1.64 16.76 -9.32
CA ALA A 188 1.75 18.21 -9.09
C ALA A 188 1.08 19.05 -10.18
N VAL A 189 1.19 18.63 -11.46
CA VAL A 189 0.48 19.30 -12.57
C VAL A 189 -1.04 19.10 -12.46
N GLY A 190 -1.48 17.91 -12.06
CA GLY A 190 -2.90 17.61 -11.81
C GLY A 190 -3.49 18.49 -10.71
N GLU A 191 -2.76 18.69 -9.62
CA GLU A 191 -3.17 19.61 -8.54
C GLU A 191 -3.21 21.07 -9.00
N ALA A 192 -2.20 21.52 -9.77
CA ALA A 192 -2.12 22.89 -10.28
C ALA A 192 -3.19 23.20 -11.36
N GLY A 193 -3.61 22.20 -12.14
CA GLY A 193 -4.65 22.30 -13.17
C GLY A 193 -6.05 22.64 -12.64
N GLY A 194 -6.27 22.58 -11.32
CA GLY A 194 -7.48 23.11 -10.67
C GLY A 194 -7.49 24.64 -10.50
N SER A 195 -6.39 25.32 -10.85
CA SER A 195 -6.21 26.78 -10.70
C SER A 195 -5.83 27.46 -12.03
N ILE A 196 -6.28 26.94 -13.16
CA ILE A 196 -6.34 27.71 -14.41
C ILE A 196 -7.79 28.13 -14.65
N VAL A 197 -8.19 29.19 -13.95
CA VAL A 197 -9.20 30.12 -14.45
C VAL A 197 -8.50 30.93 -15.54
N GLU A 198 -8.91 30.72 -16.80
CA GLU A 198 -8.69 31.69 -17.87
C GLU A 198 -9.31 33.05 -17.53
#